data_AF-A0A934WTP1-F1
#
_entry.id   AF-A0A934WTP1-F1
#
_cell.length_a   1.000
_cell.length_b   1.000
_cell.length_c   1.000
_cell.angle_alpha   90.00
_cell.angle_beta   90.00
_cell.angle_gamma   90.00
#
_symmetry.space_group_name_H-M   'P 1'
#
loop_
_entity.id
_entity.type
_entity.pdbx_description
1 polymer ?
#
loop_
_entity_poly.entity_id
_entity_poly.type
_entity_poly.pdbx_seq_one_letter_code
_entity_poly.pdbx_strand_id
1 'polypeptide(L)'
;MARLSSNNNTATKEKRSFLSSNPVMHRLDKVDEYSESDSATYGGIAAKTIFFLLFSVAGIAAERVLSQMLSTGQSFDLNIRGFHVTLYMGEIIALLASVILAIVFQLLAFFAKSTTPVTGALYCVTQGYMISFLIFKVLHGYEHLGLLALAITMTIVMVMAILYSTGIIRVTKKFRTVMLTLFVTVIAVSLLMLIGSFIPFTSELVMQIRNNFAISIGFSVVFIIIASLFLICDFATIDHVVQDKLPKKYEWQAAFGLAFTVLWLYLKVLDLIMTIAGRKNN
;
A
#
# COMPACT_ATOMS: atom_id res chain seq x y z
N MET A 1 -52.53 34.69 -36.84
CA MET A 1 -52.20 33.98 -35.58
C MET A 1 -50.71 33.65 -35.52
N ALA A 2 -49.84 34.65 -35.41
CA ALA A 2 -48.40 34.44 -35.30
C ALA A 2 -47.81 35.55 -34.41
N ARG A 3 -47.72 35.33 -33.09
CA ARG A 3 -47.02 36.20 -32.12
C ARG A 3 -47.10 35.68 -30.67
N LEU A 4 -46.75 34.41 -30.40
CA LEU A 4 -46.59 33.95 -29.00
C LEU A 4 -45.41 32.99 -28.73
N SER A 5 -44.61 32.60 -29.73
CA SER A 5 -43.55 31.59 -29.53
C SER A 5 -42.14 32.15 -29.21
N SER A 6 -41.89 33.46 -29.35
CA SER A 6 -40.51 33.99 -29.20
C SER A 6 -40.14 34.46 -27.79
N ASN A 7 -41.06 34.41 -26.82
CA ASN A 7 -40.88 35.10 -25.54
C ASN A 7 -40.31 34.21 -24.41
N ASN A 8 -40.33 32.88 -24.56
CA ASN A 8 -39.86 31.96 -23.51
C ASN A 8 -38.33 31.78 -23.50
N ASN A 9 -37.68 31.89 -24.65
CA ASN A 9 -36.21 31.76 -24.76
C ASN A 9 -35.47 33.04 -24.36
N THR A 10 -36.09 34.21 -24.52
CA THR A 10 -35.54 35.49 -24.05
C THR A 10 -35.64 35.60 -22.53
N ALA A 11 -36.78 35.23 -21.94
CA ALA A 11 -37.00 35.27 -20.50
C ALA A 11 -36.10 34.30 -19.70
N THR A 12 -35.76 33.12 -20.24
CA THR A 12 -34.83 32.18 -19.60
C THR A 12 -33.37 32.63 -19.72
N LYS A 13 -33.00 33.29 -20.83
CA LYS A 13 -31.65 33.82 -21.04
C LYS A 13 -31.39 35.08 -20.20
N GLU A 14 -32.39 35.95 -20.06
CA GLU A 14 -32.37 37.06 -19.10
C GLU A 14 -32.29 36.56 -17.66
N LYS A 15 -33.12 35.57 -17.26
CA LYS A 15 -33.04 35.00 -15.91
C LYS A 15 -31.64 34.47 -15.59
N ARG A 16 -30.96 33.82 -16.54
CA ARG A 16 -29.57 33.37 -16.35
C ARG A 16 -28.56 34.53 -16.31
N SER A 17 -28.74 35.59 -17.10
CA SER A 17 -27.86 36.77 -17.01
C SER A 17 -28.01 37.50 -15.68
N PHE A 18 -29.23 37.65 -15.16
CA PHE A 18 -29.50 38.26 -13.84
C PHE A 18 -28.98 37.41 -12.67
N LEU A 19 -28.95 36.08 -12.81
CA LEU A 19 -28.38 35.19 -11.79
C LEU A 19 -26.83 35.19 -11.82
N SER A 20 -26.20 35.55 -12.94
CA SER A 20 -24.72 35.60 -13.09
C SER A 20 -24.07 36.85 -12.48
N SER A 21 -24.83 37.92 -12.24
CA SER A 21 -24.30 39.18 -11.70
C SER A 21 -24.02 39.13 -10.20
N ASN A 22 -24.45 38.06 -9.51
CA ASN A 22 -24.19 37.88 -8.10
C ASN A 22 -22.89 37.09 -7.88
N PRO A 23 -21.84 37.67 -7.26
CA PRO A 23 -20.59 36.96 -6.99
C PRO A 23 -20.75 35.73 -6.07
N VAL A 24 -21.88 35.61 -5.37
CA VAL A 24 -22.24 34.39 -4.61
C VAL A 24 -22.74 33.28 -5.54
N MET A 25 -23.52 33.60 -6.57
CA MET A 25 -24.05 32.61 -7.52
C MET A 25 -22.95 32.05 -8.43
N HIS A 26 -21.96 32.87 -8.81
CA HIS A 26 -20.77 32.39 -9.52
C HIS A 26 -19.93 31.41 -8.66
N ARG A 27 -20.05 31.43 -7.33
CA ARG A 27 -19.45 30.42 -6.46
C ARG A 27 -20.24 29.12 -6.43
N LEU A 28 -21.56 29.17 -6.64
CA LEU A 28 -22.40 27.97 -6.73
C LEU A 28 -22.23 27.30 -8.10
N ASP A 29 -22.23 28.05 -9.20
CA ASP A 29 -21.90 27.51 -10.53
C ASP A 29 -20.49 26.90 -10.56
N LYS A 30 -19.49 27.56 -9.96
CA LYS A 30 -18.15 26.98 -9.80
C LYS A 30 -18.13 25.73 -8.91
N VAL A 31 -19.07 25.55 -8.00
CA VAL A 31 -19.18 24.36 -7.13
C VAL A 31 -19.90 23.23 -7.85
N ASP A 32 -20.91 23.54 -8.65
CA ASP A 32 -21.68 22.58 -9.44
C ASP A 32 -20.86 22.07 -10.65
N GLU A 33 -20.13 22.96 -11.33
CA GLU A 33 -19.24 22.61 -12.45
C GLU A 33 -17.99 21.82 -11.99
N TYR A 34 -17.50 22.05 -10.76
CA TYR A 34 -16.49 21.19 -10.13
C TYR A 34 -17.05 19.82 -9.70
N SER A 35 -18.34 19.76 -9.35
CA SER A 35 -18.98 18.52 -8.85
C SER A 35 -19.36 17.55 -9.97
N GLU A 36 -19.68 18.02 -11.18
CA GLU A 36 -20.02 17.14 -12.31
C GLU A 36 -18.80 16.59 -13.07
N SER A 37 -17.66 17.29 -13.09
CA SER A 37 -16.43 16.90 -13.84
C SER A 37 -15.39 16.13 -13.00
N ASP A 38 -15.48 16.19 -11.67
CA ASP A 38 -14.41 15.79 -10.75
C ASP A 38 -14.82 14.74 -9.69
N SER A 39 -15.76 13.86 -10.06
CA SER A 39 -16.12 12.69 -9.24
C SER A 39 -15.12 11.54 -9.44
N ALA A 40 -14.93 10.75 -8.38
CA ALA A 40 -14.04 9.59 -8.39
C ALA A 40 -14.57 8.45 -9.28
N THR A 41 -13.65 7.73 -9.92
CA THR A 41 -13.92 6.67 -10.90
C THR A 41 -13.09 5.41 -10.60
N TYR A 42 -13.64 4.25 -10.94
CA TYR A 42 -12.92 2.98 -10.83
C TYR A 42 -11.62 2.96 -11.65
N GLY A 43 -11.67 3.46 -12.89
CA GLY A 43 -10.51 3.54 -13.77
C GLY A 43 -9.43 4.48 -13.23
N GLY A 44 -9.83 5.62 -12.67
CA GLY A 44 -8.91 6.58 -12.06
C GLY A 44 -8.17 6.02 -10.85
N ILE A 45 -8.85 5.20 -10.04
CA ILE A 45 -8.25 4.50 -8.90
C ILE A 45 -7.28 3.42 -9.38
N ALA A 46 -7.71 2.56 -10.32
CA ALA A 46 -6.87 1.49 -10.85
C ALA A 46 -5.56 2.02 -11.46
N ALA A 47 -5.63 3.10 -12.26
CA ALA A 47 -4.46 3.74 -12.83
C ALA A 47 -3.51 4.29 -11.75
N LYS A 48 -4.04 4.90 -10.67
CA LYS A 48 -3.24 5.39 -9.55
C LYS A 48 -2.62 4.27 -8.72
N THR A 49 -3.31 3.14 -8.56
CA THR A 49 -2.74 1.96 -7.90
C THR A 49 -1.56 1.41 -8.71
N ILE A 50 -1.72 1.28 -10.03
CA ILE A 50 -0.62 0.86 -10.92
C ILE A 50 0.54 1.86 -10.84
N PHE A 51 0.26 3.16 -10.83
CA PHE A 51 1.26 4.20 -10.62
C PHE A 51 2.07 3.97 -9.33
N PHE A 52 1.41 3.72 -8.19
CA PHE A 52 2.10 3.42 -6.95
C PHE A 52 2.95 2.13 -7.02
N LEU A 53 2.41 1.07 -7.63
CA LEU A 53 3.16 -0.18 -7.80
C LEU A 53 4.37 -0.01 -8.73
N LEU A 54 4.28 0.81 -9.78
CA LEU A 54 5.44 1.15 -10.64
C LEU A 54 6.50 1.93 -9.87
N PHE A 55 6.11 2.81 -8.95
CA PHE A 55 7.08 3.50 -8.08
C PHE A 55 7.83 2.53 -7.16
N SER A 56 7.23 1.40 -6.78
CA SER A 56 7.97 0.35 -6.07
C SER A 56 9.04 -0.31 -6.93
N VAL A 57 8.81 -0.47 -8.24
CA VAL A 57 9.83 -0.94 -9.19
C VAL A 57 10.99 0.04 -9.30
N ALA A 58 10.70 1.35 -9.28
CA ALA A 58 11.74 2.38 -9.18
C ALA A 58 12.57 2.24 -7.89
N GLY A 59 11.95 1.92 -6.76
CA GLY A 59 12.65 1.59 -5.51
C GLY A 59 13.57 0.37 -5.63
N ILE A 60 13.12 -0.67 -6.34
CA ILE A 60 13.93 -1.86 -6.62
C ILE A 60 15.16 -1.48 -7.46
N ALA A 61 14.97 -0.74 -8.55
CA ALA A 61 16.07 -0.28 -9.39
C ALA A 61 17.05 0.63 -8.61
N ALA A 62 16.53 1.50 -7.73
CA ALA A 62 17.35 2.37 -6.89
C ALA A 62 18.25 1.58 -5.93
N GLU A 63 17.72 0.53 -5.28
CA GLU A 63 18.52 -0.34 -4.43
C GLU A 63 19.64 -1.02 -5.23
N ARG A 64 19.34 -1.51 -6.44
CA ARG A 64 20.32 -2.19 -7.29
C ARG A 64 21.49 -1.32 -7.72
N VAL A 65 21.23 -0.03 -7.98
CA VAL A 65 22.28 0.95 -8.30
C VAL A 65 23.02 1.36 -7.04
N LEU A 66 22.30 1.63 -5.96
CA LEU A 66 22.88 2.12 -4.72
C LEU A 66 23.75 1.05 -4.03
N SER A 67 23.36 -0.22 -4.09
CA SER A 67 24.12 -1.33 -3.52
C SER A 67 25.52 -1.45 -4.14
N GLN A 68 25.67 -1.19 -5.44
CA GLN A 68 26.97 -1.22 -6.12
C GLN A 68 27.92 -0.12 -5.62
N MET A 69 27.37 1.03 -5.23
CA MET A 69 28.14 2.15 -4.70
C MET A 69 28.45 1.97 -3.21
N LEU A 70 27.50 1.40 -2.46
CA LEU A 70 27.59 1.23 -1.01
C LEU A 70 28.31 -0.04 -0.56
N SER A 71 28.60 -0.97 -1.48
CA SER A 71 29.33 -2.21 -1.19
C SER A 71 30.85 -2.01 -1.04
N THR A 72 31.25 -0.97 -0.32
CA THR A 72 32.66 -0.61 -0.09
C THR A 72 32.97 -0.57 1.40
N GLY A 73 34.14 -1.10 1.79
CA GLY A 73 34.64 -1.02 3.17
C GLY A 73 34.45 -2.31 3.98
N GLN A 74 34.24 -2.17 5.28
CA GLN A 74 34.05 -3.30 6.20
C GLN A 74 32.71 -3.98 5.94
N SER A 75 32.74 -5.31 5.83
CA SER A 75 31.57 -6.16 5.68
C SER A 75 31.23 -6.87 7.00
N PHE A 76 29.95 -7.11 7.20
CA PHE A 76 29.41 -7.88 8.32
C PHE A 76 28.64 -9.06 7.76
N ASP A 77 28.98 -10.26 8.21
CA ASP A 77 28.26 -11.47 7.85
C ASP A 77 27.18 -11.75 8.89
N LEU A 78 25.93 -11.76 8.43
CA LEU A 78 24.75 -12.04 9.24
C LEU A 78 24.11 -13.32 8.76
N ASN A 79 23.60 -14.14 9.68
CA ASN A 79 22.69 -15.21 9.34
C ASN A 79 21.25 -14.71 9.49
N ILE A 80 20.55 -14.53 8.37
CA ILE A 80 19.14 -14.15 8.33
C ILE A 80 18.36 -15.39 7.88
N ARG A 81 17.68 -16.06 8.80
CA ARG A 81 16.81 -17.22 8.51
C ARG A 81 17.50 -18.36 7.76
N GLY A 82 18.77 -18.64 8.09
CA GLY A 82 19.56 -19.67 7.42
C GLY A 82 20.24 -19.21 6.13
N PHE A 83 20.09 -17.94 5.74
CA PHE A 83 20.85 -17.34 4.65
C PHE A 83 22.04 -16.58 5.21
N HIS A 84 23.24 -16.85 4.67
CA HIS A 84 24.43 -16.07 4.94
C HIS A 84 24.39 -14.80 4.10
N VAL A 85 24.29 -13.65 4.76
CA VAL A 85 24.13 -12.35 4.13
C VAL A 85 25.31 -11.47 4.51
N THR A 86 26.12 -11.13 3.52
CA THR A 86 27.23 -10.18 3.69
C THR A 86 26.72 -8.77 3.41
N LEU A 87 26.76 -7.91 4.43
CA LEU A 87 26.30 -6.51 4.35
C LEU A 87 27.45 -5.55 4.61
N TYR A 88 27.53 -4.49 3.81
CA TYR A 88 28.46 -3.40 4.05
C TYR A 88 27.82 -2.33 4.93
N MET A 89 28.64 -1.56 5.67
CA MET A 89 28.15 -0.51 6.56
C MET A 89 27.22 0.49 5.84
N GLY A 90 27.56 0.86 4.59
CA GLY A 90 26.71 1.73 3.78
C GLY A 90 25.32 1.15 3.52
N GLU A 91 25.24 -0.15 3.22
CA GLU A 91 23.98 -0.85 2.95
C GLU A 91 23.10 -0.95 4.19
N ILE A 92 23.71 -1.16 5.36
CA ILE A 92 22.99 -1.17 6.65
C ILE A 92 22.36 0.21 6.92
N ILE A 93 23.13 1.29 6.74
CA ILE A 93 22.64 2.67 6.93
C ILE A 93 21.49 2.96 5.97
N ALA A 94 21.63 2.59 4.69
CA ALA A 94 20.59 2.79 3.69
C ALA A 94 19.33 1.96 3.99
N LEU A 95 19.47 0.71 4.45
CA LEU A 95 18.33 -0.11 4.89
C LEU A 95 17.60 0.54 6.07
N LEU A 96 18.31 0.96 7.11
CA LEU A 96 17.71 1.61 8.27
C LEU A 96 17.00 2.92 7.89
N ALA A 97 17.62 3.74 7.04
CA ALA A 97 17.01 4.94 6.50
C ALA A 97 15.71 4.62 5.74
N SER A 98 15.72 3.56 4.91
CA SER A 98 14.53 3.15 4.15
C SER A 98 13.37 2.72 5.05
N VAL A 99 13.64 2.00 6.14
CA VAL A 99 12.61 1.58 7.11
C VAL A 99 11.98 2.79 7.80
N ILE A 100 12.80 3.74 8.26
CA ILE A 100 12.32 4.95 8.93
C ILE A 100 11.48 5.80 7.96
N LEU A 101 12.00 6.03 6.74
CA LEU A 101 11.29 6.79 5.72
C LEU A 101 9.97 6.13 5.32
N ALA A 102 9.93 4.80 5.18
CA ALA A 102 8.70 4.08 4.89
C ALA A 102 7.63 4.30 5.97
N ILE A 103 8.01 4.22 7.25
CA ILE A 103 7.08 4.47 8.36
C ILE A 103 6.55 5.91 8.32
N VAL A 104 7.44 6.90 8.16
CA VAL A 104 7.07 8.32 8.12
C VAL A 104 6.15 8.61 6.93
N PHE A 105 6.49 8.16 5.72
CA PHE A 105 5.70 8.41 4.53
C PHE A 105 4.35 7.71 4.56
N GLN A 106 4.26 6.48 5.11
CA GLN A 106 2.95 5.83 5.24
C GLN A 106 2.05 6.60 6.20
N LEU A 107 2.57 7.06 7.35
CA LEU A 107 1.78 7.81 8.33
C LEU A 107 1.30 9.14 7.72
N LEU A 108 2.18 9.84 7.00
CA LEU A 108 1.82 11.05 6.29
C LEU A 108 0.75 10.80 5.21
N ALA A 109 0.86 9.71 4.45
CA ALA A 109 -0.13 9.36 3.42
C ALA A 109 -1.52 9.05 3.99
N PHE A 110 -1.59 8.42 5.17
CA PHE A 110 -2.86 8.12 5.83
C PHE A 110 -3.48 9.33 6.55
N PHE A 111 -2.67 10.19 7.18
CA PHE A 111 -3.19 11.35 7.92
C PHE A 111 -3.40 12.60 7.05
N ALA A 112 -2.56 12.84 6.05
CA ALA A 112 -2.61 14.01 5.18
C ALA A 112 -3.12 13.64 3.78
N LYS A 113 -4.45 13.52 3.64
CA LYS A 113 -5.12 13.09 2.39
C LYS A 113 -4.78 13.93 1.15
N SER A 114 -4.38 15.18 1.32
CA SER A 114 -4.00 16.07 0.21
C SER A 114 -2.61 15.76 -0.35
N THR A 115 -1.72 15.16 0.45
CA THR A 115 -0.33 14.87 0.05
C THR A 115 -0.11 13.41 -0.35
N THR A 116 -1.15 12.57 -0.27
CA THR A 116 -1.11 11.14 -0.64
C THR A 116 -0.45 10.83 -1.99
N PRO A 117 -0.60 11.62 -3.07
CA PRO A 117 0.11 11.33 -4.32
C PRO A 117 1.63 11.28 -4.16
N VAL A 118 2.18 12.23 -3.40
CA VAL A 118 3.63 12.37 -3.19
C VAL A 118 4.10 11.43 -2.09
N THR A 119 3.47 11.49 -0.92
CA THR A 119 3.87 10.67 0.24
C THR A 119 3.64 9.19 -0.02
N GLY A 120 2.57 8.82 -0.73
CA GLY A 120 2.32 7.45 -1.15
C GLY A 120 3.33 6.93 -2.16
N ALA A 121 3.78 7.78 -3.10
CA ALA A 121 4.81 7.40 -4.07
C ALA A 121 6.17 7.20 -3.38
N LEU A 122 6.55 8.11 -2.48
CA LEU A 122 7.76 7.99 -1.67
C LEU A 122 7.73 6.73 -0.80
N TYR A 123 6.60 6.42 -0.18
CA TYR A 123 6.40 5.15 0.53
C TYR A 123 6.66 3.95 -0.40
N CYS A 124 6.05 3.92 -1.59
CA CYS A 124 6.22 2.81 -2.52
C CYS A 124 7.68 2.63 -2.97
N VAL A 125 8.42 3.72 -3.19
CA VAL A 125 9.87 3.66 -3.49
C VAL A 125 10.63 3.04 -2.32
N THR A 126 10.40 3.51 -1.11
CA THR A 126 11.11 2.97 0.08
C THR A 126 10.75 1.51 0.35
N GLN A 127 9.50 1.11 0.13
CA GLN A 127 9.09 -0.30 0.20
C GLN A 127 9.73 -1.14 -0.90
N GLY A 128 9.76 -0.63 -2.13
CA GLY A 128 10.45 -1.28 -3.24
C GLY A 128 11.93 -1.52 -2.96
N TYR A 129 12.60 -0.54 -2.34
CA TYR A 129 13.98 -0.67 -1.88
C TYR A 129 14.13 -1.82 -0.87
N MET A 130 13.26 -1.89 0.14
CA MET A 130 13.28 -2.95 1.15
C MET A 130 13.00 -4.33 0.55
N ILE A 131 12.07 -4.42 -0.40
CA ILE A 131 11.76 -5.64 -1.15
C ILE A 131 13.00 -6.10 -1.93
N SER A 132 13.66 -5.20 -2.65
CA SER A 132 14.88 -5.49 -3.42
C SER A 132 15.98 -6.04 -2.52
N PHE A 133 16.19 -5.39 -1.37
CA PHE A 133 17.16 -5.87 -0.38
C PHE A 133 16.88 -7.32 0.05
N LEU A 134 15.62 -7.67 0.34
CA LEU A 134 15.27 -9.05 0.71
C LEU A 134 15.55 -10.05 -0.44
N ILE A 135 15.26 -9.67 -1.69
CA ILE A 135 15.44 -10.56 -2.84
C ILE A 135 16.92 -10.74 -3.19
N PHE A 136 17.66 -9.64 -3.32
CA PHE A 136 19.02 -9.67 -3.89
C PHE A 136 20.12 -9.84 -2.83
N LYS A 137 19.89 -9.39 -1.59
CA LYS A 137 20.86 -9.57 -0.50
C LYS A 137 20.57 -10.80 0.35
N VAL A 138 19.32 -10.97 0.79
CA VAL A 138 18.99 -12.10 1.67
C VAL A 138 18.84 -13.39 0.88
N LEU A 139 18.08 -13.37 -0.21
CA LEU A 139 17.89 -14.53 -1.11
C LEU A 139 18.95 -14.59 -2.23
N HIS A 140 20.17 -14.11 -2.00
CA HIS A 140 21.22 -14.17 -3.01
C HIS A 140 21.43 -15.62 -3.50
N GLY A 141 21.37 -15.83 -4.82
CA GLY A 141 21.36 -17.17 -5.45
C GLY A 141 19.99 -17.85 -5.55
N TYR A 142 18.95 -17.32 -4.89
CA TYR A 142 17.56 -17.79 -4.92
C TYR A 142 16.58 -16.70 -5.37
N GLU A 143 17.04 -15.73 -6.17
CA GLU A 143 16.27 -14.55 -6.60
C GLU A 143 14.94 -14.90 -7.31
N HIS A 144 14.87 -16.07 -7.96
CA HIS A 144 13.67 -16.61 -8.60
C HIS A 144 12.50 -16.80 -7.63
N LEU A 145 12.76 -16.94 -6.33
CA LEU A 145 11.73 -17.00 -5.29
C LEU A 145 10.97 -15.67 -5.15
N GLY A 146 11.63 -14.55 -5.46
CA GLY A 146 10.98 -13.22 -5.49
C GLY A 146 9.90 -13.12 -6.58
N LEU A 147 10.15 -13.71 -7.75
CA LEU A 147 9.17 -13.81 -8.85
C LEU A 147 8.04 -14.77 -8.51
N LEU A 148 8.34 -15.89 -7.85
CA LEU A 148 7.31 -16.83 -7.36
C LEU A 148 6.39 -16.15 -6.34
N ALA A 149 6.94 -15.38 -5.41
CA ALA A 149 6.17 -14.61 -4.44
C ALA A 149 5.21 -13.64 -5.15
N LEU A 150 5.68 -12.96 -6.20
CA LEU A 150 4.88 -12.01 -6.97
C LEU A 150 3.71 -12.72 -7.66
N ALA A 151 3.96 -13.87 -8.30
CA ALA A 151 2.93 -14.66 -8.96
C ALA A 151 1.84 -15.11 -7.97
N ILE A 152 2.23 -15.56 -6.77
CA ILE A 152 1.29 -15.95 -5.71
C ILE A 152 0.49 -14.73 -5.23
N THR A 153 1.13 -13.59 -4.99
CA THR A 153 0.42 -12.36 -4.58
C THR A 153 -0.59 -11.91 -5.63
N MET A 154 -0.21 -11.89 -6.91
CA MET A 154 -1.13 -11.53 -8.00
C MET A 154 -2.31 -12.50 -8.10
N THR A 155 -2.06 -13.78 -7.86
CA THR A 155 -3.12 -14.81 -7.78
C THR A 155 -4.08 -14.52 -6.63
N ILE A 156 -3.58 -14.22 -5.43
CA ILE A 156 -4.42 -13.88 -4.25
C ILE A 156 -5.23 -12.62 -4.52
N VAL A 157 -4.62 -11.57 -5.08
CA VAL A 157 -5.30 -10.32 -5.41
C VAL A 157 -6.41 -10.56 -6.43
N MET A 158 -6.15 -11.34 -7.49
CA MET A 158 -7.14 -11.69 -8.50
C MET A 158 -8.31 -12.49 -7.92
N VAL A 159 -8.02 -13.52 -7.12
CA VAL A 159 -9.06 -14.34 -6.46
C VAL A 159 -9.91 -13.48 -5.53
N MET A 160 -9.29 -12.61 -4.72
CA MET A 160 -10.02 -11.72 -3.81
C MET A 160 -10.86 -10.68 -4.57
N ALA A 161 -10.36 -10.15 -5.70
CA ALA A 161 -11.11 -9.24 -6.55
C ALA A 161 -12.36 -9.92 -7.14
N ILE A 162 -12.24 -11.16 -7.62
CA ILE A 162 -13.38 -11.96 -8.11
C ILE A 162 -14.37 -12.24 -6.98
N LEU A 163 -13.87 -12.63 -5.80
CA LEU A 163 -14.70 -12.97 -4.64
C LEU A 163 -15.49 -11.76 -4.11
N TYR A 164 -14.90 -10.57 -4.20
CA TYR A 164 -15.58 -9.31 -3.90
C TYR A 164 -16.59 -8.93 -4.99
N SER A 165 -16.20 -8.98 -6.26
CA SER A 165 -17.07 -8.63 -7.40
C SER A 165 -18.31 -9.52 -7.52
N THR A 166 -18.19 -10.80 -7.16
CA THR A 166 -19.33 -11.74 -7.11
C THR A 166 -20.27 -11.50 -5.94
N GLY A 167 -19.92 -10.59 -5.01
CA GLY A 167 -20.74 -10.24 -3.85
C GLY A 167 -20.88 -11.37 -2.82
N ILE A 168 -20.07 -12.43 -2.91
CA ILE A 168 -20.07 -13.57 -1.98
C ILE A 168 -19.70 -13.08 -0.57
N ILE A 169 -18.74 -12.16 -0.46
CA ILE A 169 -18.33 -11.56 0.81
C ILE A 169 -18.80 -10.10 0.88
N ARG A 170 -19.73 -9.82 1.79
CA ARG A 170 -20.21 -8.47 2.06
C ARG A 170 -19.47 -7.83 3.23
N VAL A 171 -18.90 -6.65 3.00
CA VAL A 171 -18.22 -5.88 4.04
C VAL A 171 -19.25 -5.19 4.93
N THR A 172 -19.37 -5.68 6.17
CA THR A 172 -20.23 -5.07 7.20
C THR A 172 -19.43 -4.14 8.11
N LYS A 173 -20.12 -3.28 8.87
CA LYS A 173 -19.48 -2.45 9.91
C LYS A 173 -18.67 -3.31 10.90
N LYS A 174 -19.23 -4.45 11.33
CA LYS A 174 -18.55 -5.41 12.22
C LYS A 174 -17.28 -5.98 11.58
N PHE A 175 -17.33 -6.35 10.30
CA PHE A 175 -16.15 -6.83 9.57
C PHE A 175 -15.02 -5.79 9.55
N ARG A 176 -15.35 -4.52 9.23
CA ARG A 176 -14.36 -3.43 9.24
C ARG A 176 -13.75 -3.21 10.62
N THR A 177 -14.53 -3.29 11.69
CA THR A 177 -14.02 -3.20 13.07
C THR A 177 -13.07 -4.35 13.40
N VAL A 178 -13.44 -5.60 13.07
CA VAL A 178 -12.57 -6.76 13.29
C VAL A 178 -11.26 -6.63 12.51
N MET A 179 -11.32 -6.20 11.24
CA MET A 179 -10.12 -6.00 10.42
C MET A 179 -9.22 -4.90 10.98
N LEU A 180 -9.79 -3.81 11.49
CA LEU A 180 -9.03 -2.75 12.15
C LEU A 180 -8.36 -3.27 13.43
N THR A 181 -9.08 -4.02 14.27
CA THR A 181 -8.52 -4.65 15.47
C THR A 181 -7.36 -5.56 15.11
N LEU A 182 -7.53 -6.43 14.10
CA LEU A 182 -6.46 -7.31 13.62
C LEU A 182 -5.24 -6.51 13.17
N PHE A 183 -5.44 -5.46 12.36
CA PHE A 183 -4.35 -4.61 11.89
C PHE A 183 -3.58 -3.95 13.04
N VAL A 184 -4.30 -3.37 14.02
CA VAL A 184 -3.69 -2.77 15.21
C VAL A 184 -2.94 -3.82 16.04
N THR A 185 -3.49 -5.04 16.18
CA THR A 185 -2.81 -6.14 16.85
C THR A 185 -1.52 -6.53 16.14
N VAL A 186 -1.50 -6.59 14.80
CA VAL A 186 -0.26 -6.89 14.05
C VAL A 186 0.82 -5.82 14.33
N ILE A 187 0.44 -4.54 14.31
CA ILE A 187 1.36 -3.45 14.62
C ILE A 187 1.86 -3.56 16.07
N ALA A 188 0.96 -3.78 17.03
CA ALA A 188 1.30 -3.90 18.44
C ALA A 188 2.27 -5.07 18.69
N VAL A 189 2.00 -6.25 18.13
CA VAL A 189 2.89 -7.41 18.23
C VAL A 189 4.24 -7.11 17.59
N SER A 190 4.26 -6.48 16.42
CA SER A 190 5.51 -6.12 15.73
C SER A 190 6.34 -5.13 16.55
N LEU A 191 5.69 -4.16 17.21
CA LEU A 191 6.35 -3.19 18.08
C LEU A 191 6.87 -3.84 19.37
N LEU A 192 6.11 -4.76 19.98
CA LEU A 192 6.55 -5.52 21.14
C LEU A 192 7.78 -6.38 20.81
N MET A 193 7.79 -7.04 19.64
CA MET A 193 8.94 -7.80 19.17
C MET A 193 10.16 -6.89 18.92
N LEU A 194 9.94 -5.70 18.37
CA LEU A 194 11.00 -4.72 18.15
C LEU A 194 11.59 -4.22 19.48
N ILE A 195 10.77 -3.76 20.41
CA ILE A 195 11.21 -3.28 21.73
C ILE A 195 11.90 -4.41 22.50
N GLY A 196 11.31 -5.61 22.49
CA GLY A 196 11.85 -6.78 23.16
C GLY A 196 13.21 -7.23 22.61
N SER A 197 13.55 -6.86 21.36
CA SER A 197 14.86 -7.14 20.79
C SER A 197 15.99 -6.26 21.35
N PHE A 198 15.66 -5.10 21.92
CA PHE A 198 16.64 -4.19 22.53
C PHE A 198 16.85 -4.43 24.03
N ILE A 199 15.93 -5.15 24.69
CA ILE A 199 16.03 -5.47 26.12
C ILE A 199 16.81 -6.78 26.27
N PRO A 200 17.99 -6.80 26.93
CA PRO A 200 18.85 -7.98 26.98
C PRO A 200 18.15 -9.25 27.48
N PHE A 201 17.32 -9.12 28.53
CA PHE A 201 16.58 -10.24 29.13
C PHE A 201 15.56 -10.88 28.18
N THR A 202 14.92 -10.10 27.31
CA THR A 202 13.92 -10.61 26.36
C THR A 202 14.50 -10.86 24.97
N SER A 203 15.70 -10.34 24.69
CA SER A 203 16.33 -10.40 23.36
C SER A 203 16.53 -11.84 22.88
N GLU A 204 16.93 -12.74 23.77
CA GLU A 204 17.11 -14.15 23.46
C GLU A 204 15.79 -14.84 23.17
N LEU A 205 14.75 -14.58 23.97
CA LEU A 205 13.39 -15.10 23.73
C LEU A 205 12.83 -14.60 22.39
N VAL A 206 12.98 -13.31 22.09
CA VAL A 206 12.56 -12.74 20.80
C VAL A 206 13.31 -13.39 19.64
N MET A 207 14.61 -13.64 19.79
CA MET A 207 15.40 -14.32 18.78
C MET A 207 14.97 -15.77 18.60
N GLN A 208 14.68 -16.50 19.68
CA GLN A 208 14.16 -17.87 19.64
C GLN A 208 12.79 -17.93 18.94
N ILE A 209 11.87 -17.02 19.26
CA ILE A 209 10.55 -16.94 18.61
C ILE A 209 10.70 -16.66 17.11
N ARG A 210 11.57 -15.71 16.74
CA ARG A 210 11.82 -15.32 15.35
C ARG A 210 12.54 -16.40 14.54
N ASN A 211 13.39 -17.19 15.18
CA ASN A 211 14.14 -18.27 14.53
C ASN A 211 13.39 -19.61 14.55
N ASN A 212 12.30 -19.73 15.32
CA ASN A 212 11.49 -20.93 15.33
C ASN A 212 10.71 -21.06 14.02
N PHE A 213 11.04 -22.08 13.25
CA PHE A 213 10.46 -22.37 11.95
C PHE A 213 8.93 -22.52 11.98
N ALA A 214 8.40 -23.30 12.94
CA ALA A 214 6.97 -23.59 13.02
C ALA A 214 6.17 -22.33 13.38
N ILE A 215 6.70 -21.54 14.33
CA ILE A 215 6.08 -20.28 14.75
C ILE A 215 6.12 -19.26 13.60
N SER A 216 7.25 -19.15 12.90
CA SER A 216 7.40 -18.22 11.77
C SER A 216 6.41 -18.52 10.64
N ILE A 217 6.27 -19.79 10.23
CA ILE A 217 5.28 -20.19 9.22
C ILE A 217 3.86 -19.86 9.69
N GLY A 218 3.53 -20.16 10.95
CA GLY A 218 2.21 -19.85 11.51
C GLY A 218 1.89 -18.36 11.40
N PHE A 219 2.83 -17.49 11.78
CA PHE A 219 2.65 -16.04 11.67
C PHE A 219 2.53 -15.57 10.22
N SER A 220 3.37 -16.06 9.30
CA SER A 220 3.31 -15.65 7.89
C SER A 220 1.96 -16.03 7.26
N VAL A 221 1.47 -17.26 7.50
CA VAL A 221 0.17 -17.72 6.99
C VAL A 221 -0.98 -16.90 7.55
N VAL A 222 -1.00 -16.65 8.86
CA VAL A 222 -2.05 -15.82 9.49
C VAL A 222 -2.03 -14.41 8.90
N PHE A 223 -0.86 -13.81 8.71
CA PHE A 223 -0.74 -12.47 8.14
C PHE A 223 -1.11 -12.42 6.65
N ILE A 224 -0.84 -13.46 5.87
CA ILE A 224 -1.32 -13.56 4.48
C ILE A 224 -2.85 -13.58 4.46
N ILE A 225 -3.49 -14.36 5.34
CA ILE A 225 -4.95 -14.40 5.46
C ILE A 225 -5.49 -13.01 5.82
N ILE A 226 -4.93 -12.36 6.86
CA ILE A 226 -5.35 -11.02 7.28
C ILE A 226 -5.19 -10.01 6.15
N ALA A 227 -4.03 -9.98 5.47
CA ALA A 227 -3.79 -9.07 4.35
C ALA A 227 -4.75 -9.32 3.19
N SER A 228 -5.04 -10.60 2.88
CA SER A 228 -6.00 -10.95 1.83
C SER A 228 -7.44 -10.53 2.16
N LEU A 229 -7.85 -10.59 3.43
CA LEU A 229 -9.15 -10.06 3.89
C LEU A 229 -9.16 -8.53 3.89
N PHE A 230 -8.01 -7.89 4.10
CA PHE A 230 -7.88 -6.43 4.03
C PHE A 230 -8.12 -5.92 2.60
N LEU A 231 -7.75 -6.68 1.56
CA LEU A 231 -8.10 -6.35 0.17
C LEU A 231 -9.61 -6.19 -0.02
N ILE A 232 -10.44 -7.00 0.65
CA ILE A 232 -11.90 -6.89 0.59
C ILE A 232 -12.36 -5.55 1.20
N CYS A 233 -11.73 -5.11 2.30
CA CYS A 233 -11.97 -3.78 2.88
C CYS A 233 -11.54 -2.64 1.94
N ASP A 234 -10.43 -2.83 1.21
CA ASP A 234 -9.95 -1.86 0.23
C ASP A 234 -10.92 -1.74 -0.95
N PHE A 235 -11.38 -2.85 -1.51
CA PHE A 235 -12.39 -2.85 -2.57
C PHE A 235 -13.70 -2.21 -2.13
N ALA A 236 -14.15 -2.47 -0.90
CA ALA A 236 -15.32 -1.79 -0.33
C ALA A 236 -15.11 -0.29 -0.11
N THR A 237 -13.88 0.14 0.14
CA THR A 237 -13.56 1.57 0.23
C THR A 237 -13.53 2.21 -1.16
N ILE A 238 -13.07 1.49 -2.19
CA ILE A 238 -13.12 1.92 -3.58
C ILE A 238 -14.58 2.09 -4.04
N ASP A 239 -15.43 1.09 -3.76
CA ASP A 239 -16.85 1.14 -4.08
C ASP A 239 -17.54 2.33 -3.41
N HIS A 240 -17.30 2.54 -2.12
CA HIS A 240 -17.82 3.70 -1.40
C HIS A 240 -17.37 5.02 -2.05
N VAL A 241 -16.10 5.15 -2.42
CA VAL A 241 -15.56 6.39 -3.00
C VAL A 241 -16.22 6.72 -4.34
N VAL A 242 -16.48 5.71 -5.18
CA VAL A 242 -17.07 5.88 -6.51
C VAL A 242 -18.59 6.00 -6.45
N GLN A 243 -19.28 5.15 -5.68
CA GLN A 243 -20.74 5.14 -5.58
C GLN A 243 -21.28 6.42 -4.91
N ASP A 244 -20.57 6.92 -3.89
CA ASP A 244 -20.94 8.19 -3.23
C ASP A 244 -20.42 9.42 -3.97
N LYS A 245 -19.83 9.24 -5.18
CA LYS A 245 -19.31 10.31 -6.04
C LYS A 245 -18.38 11.27 -5.29
N LEU A 246 -17.48 10.73 -4.47
CA LEU A 246 -16.55 11.56 -3.71
C LEU A 246 -15.59 12.32 -4.66
N PRO A 247 -15.06 13.49 -4.24
CA PRO A 247 -14.12 14.25 -5.06
C PRO A 247 -12.87 13.44 -5.48
N LYS A 248 -12.29 13.70 -6.66
CA LYS A 248 -11.11 12.96 -7.18
C LYS A 248 -9.93 12.81 -6.24
N LYS A 249 -9.75 13.74 -5.28
CA LYS A 249 -8.71 13.62 -4.22
C LYS A 249 -8.78 12.29 -3.45
N TYR A 250 -9.98 11.72 -3.28
CA TYR A 250 -10.17 10.45 -2.58
C TYR A 250 -9.72 9.23 -3.41
N GLU A 251 -9.59 9.36 -4.74
CA GLU A 251 -9.04 8.30 -5.58
C GLU A 251 -7.60 7.97 -5.18
N TRP A 252 -6.79 8.98 -4.85
CA TRP A 252 -5.41 8.80 -4.40
C TRP A 252 -5.33 8.04 -3.09
N GLN A 253 -6.24 8.34 -2.16
CA GLN A 253 -6.29 7.64 -0.87
C GLN A 253 -6.72 6.19 -1.03
N ALA A 254 -7.76 5.92 -1.82
CA ALA A 254 -8.24 4.58 -2.08
C ALA A 254 -7.20 3.75 -2.85
N ALA A 255 -6.57 4.35 -3.86
CA ALA A 255 -5.52 3.71 -4.65
C ALA A 255 -4.28 3.37 -3.81
N PHE A 256 -3.89 4.27 -2.91
CA PHE A 256 -2.77 4.06 -1.99
C PHE A 256 -3.07 2.95 -0.99
N GLY A 257 -4.27 2.92 -0.39
CA GLY A 257 -4.68 1.84 0.53
C GLY A 257 -4.59 0.47 -0.13
N LEU A 258 -5.11 0.34 -1.36
CA LEU A 258 -4.99 -0.89 -2.14
C LEU A 258 -3.53 -1.24 -2.45
N ALA A 259 -2.71 -0.28 -2.90
CA ALA A 259 -1.30 -0.51 -3.18
C ALA A 259 -0.51 -0.93 -1.93
N PHE A 260 -0.79 -0.30 -0.79
CA PHE A 260 -0.21 -0.63 0.51
C PHE A 260 -0.51 -2.08 0.88
N THR A 261 -1.77 -2.51 0.78
CA THR A 261 -2.16 -3.88 1.09
C THR A 261 -1.52 -4.89 0.15
N VAL A 262 -1.42 -4.57 -1.15
CA VAL A 262 -0.74 -5.43 -2.14
C VAL A 262 0.76 -5.59 -1.82
N LEU A 263 1.46 -4.50 -1.52
CA LEU A 263 2.88 -4.55 -1.14
C LEU A 263 3.09 -5.29 0.18
N TRP A 264 2.20 -5.07 1.14
CA TRP A 264 2.24 -5.77 2.43
C TRP A 264 2.00 -7.28 2.27
N LEU A 265 1.00 -7.66 1.46
CA LEU A 265 0.73 -9.06 1.12
C LEU A 265 1.94 -9.68 0.42
N TYR A 266 2.56 -8.97 -0.53
CA TYR A 266 3.79 -9.42 -1.18
C TYR A 266 4.90 -9.74 -0.19
N LEU A 267 5.18 -8.82 0.75
CA LEU A 267 6.18 -9.03 1.79
C LEU A 267 5.86 -10.27 2.65
N LYS A 268 4.60 -10.52 2.98
CA LYS A 268 4.20 -11.70 3.78
C LYS A 268 4.27 -13.02 3.02
N VAL A 269 3.97 -13.01 1.72
CA VAL A 269 4.19 -14.18 0.86
C VAL A 269 5.68 -14.46 0.71
N LEU A 270 6.50 -13.42 0.47
CA LEU A 270 7.94 -13.55 0.39
C LEU A 270 8.53 -14.06 1.72
N ASP A 271 8.04 -13.56 2.84
CA ASP A 271 8.40 -13.99 4.20
C ASP A 271 8.16 -15.49 4.42
N LEU A 272 7.01 -16.00 3.97
CA LEU A 272 6.68 -17.42 4.03
C LEU A 272 7.65 -18.26 3.19
N ILE A 273 7.89 -17.85 1.93
CA ILE A 273 8.79 -18.56 1.01
C ILE A 273 10.23 -18.55 1.55
N MET A 274 10.71 -17.41 2.05
CA MET A 274 12.03 -17.29 2.68
C MET A 274 12.17 -18.23 3.88
N THR A 275 11.13 -18.34 4.71
CA THR A 275 11.14 -19.22 5.88
C THR A 275 11.22 -20.70 5.48
N ILE A 276 10.48 -21.10 4.45
CA ILE A 276 10.50 -22.46 3.91
C ILE A 276 11.85 -22.78 3.26
N ALA A 277 12.36 -21.88 2.41
CA ALA A 277 13.63 -22.05 1.71
C ALA A 277 14.82 -22.05 2.67
N GLY A 278 14.81 -21.17 3.67
CA GLY A 278 15.87 -21.04 4.67
C GLY A 278 16.08 -22.30 5.52
N ARG A 279 15.02 -23.08 5.78
CA ARG A 279 15.14 -24.38 6.47
C ARG A 279 15.94 -25.40 5.67
N LYS A 280 15.90 -25.36 4.34
CA LYS A 280 16.67 -26.28 3.49
C LYS A 280 18.17 -25.92 3.48
N ASN A 281 18.51 -24.69 3.86
CA ASN A 281 19.85 -24.13 3.80
C ASN A 281 20.61 -24.20 5.15
N ASN A 282 19.96 -24.73 6.21
CA ASN A 282 20.54 -25.05 7.52
C ASN A 282 20.65 -26.57 7.69
#